data_AF-A0A382I9W3-F1
#
_entry.id   AF-A0A382I9W3-F1
#
_cell.length_a   1.000
_cell.length_b   1.000
_cell.length_c   1.000
_cell.angle_alpha   90.00
_cell.angle_beta   90.00
_cell.angle_gamma   90.00
#
_symmetry.space_group_name_H-M   'P 1'
#
loop_
_entity.id
_entity.type
_entity.pdbx_description
1 polymer ?
#
loop_
_entity_poly.entity_id
_entity_poly.type
_entity_poly.pdbx_seq_one_letter_code
_entity_poly.pdbx_strand_id
1 'polypeptide(L)' 'MTIRPRRVEKPWGYELIWAETELYVAKILHVNAGEALSVQMHE' A
#
# COMPACT_ATOMS: atom_id res chain seq x y z
N MET A 1 -13.85 15.97 -1.93
CA MET A 1 -13.91 14.51 -2.13
C MET A 1 -13.15 13.87 -0.97
N THR A 2 -13.86 13.34 0.04
CA THR A 2 -13.19 12.76 1.21
C THR A 2 -12.77 11.33 0.88
N ILE A 3 -11.47 11.15 0.64
CA ILE A 3 -10.90 9.85 0.33
C ILE A 3 -10.72 9.12 1.66
N ARG A 4 -11.46 8.03 1.83
CA ARG A 4 -11.29 7.18 3.01
C ARG A 4 -10.08 6.29 2.77
N PRO A 5 -9.22 6.09 3.78
CA PRO A 5 -8.10 5.18 3.67
C PRO A 5 -8.59 3.79 3.24
N ARG A 6 -7.91 3.19 2.27
CA ARG A 6 -8.27 1.87 1.72
C ARG A 6 -7.15 0.88 2.03
N ARG A 7 -7.52 -0.23 2.68
CA ARG A 7 -6.60 -1.34 2.95
C ARG A 7 -6.67 -2.37 1.82
N VAL A 8 -5.51 -2.85 1.38
CA VAL A 8 -5.36 -3.89 0.36
C VAL A 8 -4.51 -5.01 0.96
N GLU A 9 -5.11 -6.17 1.17
CA GLU A 9 -4.39 -7.35 1.68
C GLU A 9 -3.39 -7.87 0.64
N LYS A 10 -2.26 -8.37 1.14
CA LYS A 10 -1.18 -8.98 0.36
C LYS A 10 -0.69 -10.23 1.09
N PRO A 11 -0.05 -11.19 0.40
CA PRO A 11 0.47 -12.40 1.05
C PRO A 11 1.44 -12.11 2.21
N TRP A 12 2.21 -11.03 2.12
CA TRP A 12 3.21 -10.60 3.10
C TRP A 12 2.69 -9.62 4.18
N GLY A 13 1.40 -9.24 4.15
CA GLY A 13 0.83 -8.19 5.01
C GLY A 13 -0.23 -7.36 4.30
N TYR A 14 -0.12 -6.03 4.31
CA TYR A 14 -1.08 -5.16 3.62
C TYR A 14 -0.50 -3.81 3.23
N GLU A 15 -1.15 -3.18 2.24
CA GLU A 15 -0.99 -1.76 1.91
C GLU A 15 -2.16 -0.97 2.47
N LEU A 16 -1.89 0.12 3.18
CA LEU A 16 -2.90 1.13 3.52
C LEU A 16 -2.68 2.34 2.61
N ILE A 17 -3.60 2.52 1.66
CA ILE A 17 -3.65 3.71 0.80
C ILE A 17 -4.30 4.81 1.64
N TRP A 18 -3.47 5.73 2.13
CA TRP A 18 -3.86 6.77 3.06
C TRP A 18 -4.40 8.02 2.34
N ALA A 19 -3.83 8.34 1.17
CA ALA A 19 -4.28 9.41 0.30
C ALA A 19 -4.04 9.04 -1.17
N GLU A 20 -4.93 9.47 -2.06
CA GLU A 20 -4.89 9.16 -3.49
C GLU A 20 -5.35 10.40 -4.27
N THR A 21 -4.64 10.80 -5.30
CA THR A 21 -5.03 11.88 -6.22
C THR A 21 -4.83 11.37 -7.64
N GLU A 22 -5.21 12.16 -8.63
CA GLU A 22 -4.99 11.76 -10.03
C GLU A 22 -3.51 11.54 -10.38
N LEU A 23 -2.58 12.22 -9.68
CA LEU A 23 -1.15 12.19 -10.00
C LEU A 23 -0.26 11.55 -8.91
N TYR A 24 -0.78 11.36 -7.69
CA TYR A 24 0.00 10.91 -6.54
C TYR A 24 -0.79 9.97 -5.63
N VAL A 25 -0.09 8.97 -5.08
CA VAL A 25 -0.63 8.06 -4.07
C VAL A 25 0.31 7.96 -2.87
N ALA A 26 -0.26 8.05 -1.67
CA ALA A 26 0.45 7.81 -0.41
C ALA A 26 0.07 6.43 0.13
N LYS A 27 1.07 5.57 0.33
CA LYS A 27 0.89 4.20 0.84
C LYS A 27 1.70 3.98 2.10
N ILE A 28 1.11 3.29 3.07
CA ILE A 28 1.80 2.70 4.21
C ILE A 28 1.84 1.20 4.00
N LEU A 29 3.04 0.61 3.99
CA LEU A 29 3.24 -0.83 3.82
C LEU A 29 3.45 -1.46 5.19
N HIS A 30 2.60 -2.41 5.55
CA HIS A 30 2.79 -3.24 6.72
C HIS A 30 3.24 -4.62 6.27
N VAL A 31 4.45 -5.03 6.69
CA VAL A 31 5.00 -6.35 6.43
C VAL A 31 4.94 -7.14 7.72
N ASN A 32 4.32 -8.31 7.69
CA ASN A 32 4.25 -9.19 8.86
C ASN A 32 5.66 -9.69 9.23
N ALA A 33 5.87 -9.99 10.51
CA ALA A 33 7.15 -10.55 10.95
C ALA A 33 7.43 -11.89 10.23
N GLY A 34 8.64 -12.04 9.69
CA GLY A 34 9.04 -13.22 8.92
C GLY A 34 8.75 -13.15 7.41
N GLU A 35 8.03 -12.14 6.95
CA GLU A 35 7.75 -11.90 5.54
C GLU A 35 8.72 -10.89 4.92
N ALA A 36 8.78 -10.85 3.58
CA ALA A 36 9.60 -9.90 2.84
C ALA A 36 8.89 -9.38 1.58
N LEU A 37 9.26 -8.17 1.16
CA LEU A 37 8.86 -7.62 -0.12
C LEU A 37 9.79 -8.13 -1.22
N SER A 38 9.22 -8.57 -2.35
CA SER A 38 9.98 -8.77 -3.58
C SER A 38 10.21 -7.43 -4.30
N VAL A 39 11.07 -7.44 -5.32
CA VAL A 39 11.27 -6.28 -6.20
C VAL A 39 9.91 -5.82 -6.75
N GLN A 40 9.57 -4.56 -6.49
CA GLN A 40 8.41 -3.90 -7.06
C GLN A 40 8.89 -3.01 -8.20
N MET A 41 8.30 -3.18 -9.38
CA MET A 41 8.57 -2.33 -10.54
C MET A 41 7.45 -1.31 -10.69
N HIS A 42 7.83 -0.05 -10.94
CA HIS A 42 6.91 1.00 -11.34
C HIS A 42 7.17 1.29 -12.82
N GLU A 43 6.11 1.32 -13.63
CA GLU A 43 6.14 1.72 -15.05
C GLU A 43 5.62 3.14 -15.20
#